data_AF-A0A9X5X8R0-F1
#
_entry.id   AF-A0A9X5X8R0-F1
#
_cell.length_a   1.000
_cell.length_b   1.000
_cell.length_c   1.000
_cell.angle_alpha   90.00
_cell.angle_beta   90.00
_cell.angle_gamma   90.00
#
_symmetry.space_group_name_H-M   'P 1'
#
loop_
_entity.id
_entity.type
_entity.pdbx_description
1 polymer ?
#
loop_
_entity_poly.entity_id
_entity_poly.type
_entity_poly.pdbx_seq_one_letter_code
_entity_poly.pdbx_strand_id
1 'polypeptide(L)'
;ALLAHTTKRRGRYLAYNRAIAQDASARFPSTVACKTAHALAYGAVGHRYTRRLNAPRRPAWQTGQALGITKPVRIGERDLSQKTLSYATLRTVARFCHTADPKITSHHVPRLRGLEDHGLHTQLAAHVVPFARKAWADLQHPDDGAVRFDHDHYLKIWALMSPKIDTDFLLLDEAQDTNPVVEQIFLAQRGHAQLVMVGDSAQAIYQWRGAKDVMTGFDG
;
A
#
# COMPACT_ATOMS: atom_id res chain seq x y z
N ALA A 1 3.42 -21.21 -15.77
CA ALA A 1 2.41 -22.28 -15.85
C ALA A 1 2.99 -23.68 -15.59
N LEU A 2 4.12 -24.08 -16.20
CA LEU A 2 4.68 -25.44 -16.06
C LEU A 2 5.12 -25.84 -14.63
N LEU A 3 5.75 -24.93 -13.86
CA LEU A 3 6.19 -25.22 -12.48
C LEU A 3 5.05 -25.58 -11.52
N ALA A 4 3.83 -25.10 -11.77
CA ALA A 4 2.69 -25.33 -10.88
C ALA A 4 2.07 -26.72 -11.09
N HIS A 5 2.07 -27.23 -12.33
CA HIS A 5 1.39 -28.47 -12.71
C HIS A 5 2.20 -29.75 -12.44
N THR A 6 3.48 -29.63 -12.08
CA THR A 6 4.40 -30.78 -11.88
C THR A 6 4.81 -31.00 -10.43
N THR A 7 4.36 -30.16 -9.49
CA THR A 7 4.76 -30.20 -8.09
C THR A 7 3.57 -30.40 -7.14
N LYS A 8 3.78 -31.18 -6.07
CA LYS A 8 2.83 -31.28 -4.93
C LYS A 8 2.94 -30.10 -3.95
N ARG A 9 3.88 -29.17 -4.19
CA ARG A 9 4.12 -28.00 -3.34
C ARG A 9 2.93 -27.04 -3.39
N ARG A 10 2.62 -26.44 -2.25
CA ARG A 10 1.56 -25.42 -2.12
C ARG A 10 2.10 -24.08 -2.57
N GLY A 11 1.40 -23.47 -3.53
CA GLY A 11 1.77 -22.18 -4.10
C GLY A 11 0.78 -21.08 -3.77
N ARG A 12 1.23 -19.84 -3.89
CA ARG A 12 0.36 -18.66 -3.92
C ARG A 12 0.76 -17.74 -5.06
N TYR A 13 -0.24 -17.15 -5.68
CA TYR A 13 -0.07 -16.15 -6.73
C TYR A 13 -0.71 -14.85 -6.27
N LEU A 14 0.11 -13.80 -6.16
CA LEU A 14 -0.30 -12.43 -5.85
C LEU A 14 -0.57 -11.69 -7.16
N ALA A 15 -1.86 -11.52 -7.45
CA ALA A 15 -2.31 -10.77 -8.61
C ALA A 15 -2.36 -9.26 -8.30
N TYR A 16 -2.07 -8.44 -9.30
CA TYR A 16 -2.23 -6.99 -9.23
C TYR A 16 -3.69 -6.57 -9.03
N ASN A 17 -4.63 -7.23 -9.71
CA ASN A 17 -6.05 -6.93 -9.60
C ASN A 17 -6.92 -8.19 -9.55
N ARG A 18 -8.22 -8.00 -9.26
CA ARG A 18 -9.18 -9.10 -9.10
C ARG A 18 -9.42 -9.87 -10.39
N ALA A 19 -9.42 -9.22 -11.55
CA ALA A 19 -9.65 -9.89 -12.83
C ALA A 19 -8.49 -10.85 -13.15
N ILE A 20 -7.25 -10.41 -12.95
CA ILE A 20 -6.04 -11.24 -13.09
C ILE A 20 -6.07 -12.40 -12.09
N ALA A 21 -6.48 -12.17 -10.84
CA ALA A 21 -6.61 -13.24 -9.85
C ALA A 21 -7.62 -14.32 -10.29
N GLN A 22 -8.75 -13.90 -10.90
CA GLN A 22 -9.79 -14.80 -11.39
C GLN A 22 -9.32 -15.60 -12.62
N ASP A 23 -8.69 -14.95 -13.60
CA ASP A 23 -8.10 -15.64 -14.76
C ASP A 23 -7.03 -16.65 -14.33
N ALA A 24 -6.12 -16.22 -13.45
CA ALA A 24 -5.07 -17.09 -12.91
C ALA A 24 -5.66 -18.30 -12.19
N SER A 25 -6.74 -18.12 -11.41
CA SER A 25 -7.42 -19.22 -10.70
C SER A 25 -7.97 -20.30 -11.65
N ALA A 26 -8.34 -19.94 -12.88
CA ALA A 26 -8.83 -20.88 -13.89
C ALA A 26 -7.70 -21.67 -14.57
N ARG A 27 -6.46 -21.16 -14.52
CA ARG A 27 -5.29 -21.71 -15.25
C ARG A 27 -4.31 -22.46 -14.35
N PHE A 28 -4.18 -22.01 -13.11
CA PHE A 28 -3.34 -22.66 -12.11
C PHE A 28 -4.02 -23.91 -11.54
N PRO A 29 -3.26 -24.94 -11.12
CA PRO A 29 -3.80 -26.09 -10.43
C PRO A 29 -4.31 -25.71 -9.03
N SER A 30 -5.16 -26.57 -8.44
CA SER A 30 -5.76 -26.35 -7.12
C SER A 30 -4.76 -26.22 -5.97
N THR A 31 -3.50 -26.63 -6.18
CA THR A 31 -2.40 -26.45 -5.23
C THR A 31 -1.90 -25.00 -5.14
N VAL A 32 -2.33 -24.11 -6.06
CA VAL A 32 -1.92 -22.70 -6.09
C VAL A 32 -3.13 -21.79 -5.84
N ALA A 33 -3.09 -21.06 -4.72
CA ALA A 33 -4.14 -20.08 -4.41
C ALA A 33 -3.83 -18.72 -5.04
N CYS A 34 -4.70 -18.24 -5.93
CA CYS A 34 -4.59 -16.95 -6.60
C CYS A 34 -5.43 -15.88 -5.88
N LYS A 35 -4.78 -14.84 -5.34
CA LYS A 35 -5.44 -13.74 -4.62
C LYS A 35 -4.70 -12.43 -4.84
N THR A 36 -5.37 -11.30 -4.65
CA THR A 36 -4.67 -10.01 -4.51
C THR A 36 -4.08 -9.88 -3.10
N ALA A 37 -3.09 -9.01 -2.93
CA ALA A 37 -2.57 -8.66 -1.61
C ALA A 37 -3.69 -8.10 -0.70
N HIS A 38 -4.57 -7.24 -1.24
CA HIS A 38 -5.74 -6.74 -0.51
C HIS A 38 -6.69 -7.84 -0.07
N ALA A 39 -6.90 -8.90 -0.86
CA ALA A 39 -7.76 -10.01 -0.45
C ALA A 39 -7.15 -10.81 0.71
N LEU A 40 -5.83 -10.99 0.74
CA LEU A 40 -5.13 -11.59 1.88
C LEU A 40 -5.22 -10.70 3.12
N ALA A 41 -4.93 -9.41 2.97
CA ALA A 41 -5.01 -8.44 4.06
C ALA A 41 -6.44 -8.31 4.63
N TYR A 42 -7.46 -8.36 3.77
CA TYR A 42 -8.85 -8.34 4.20
C TYR A 42 -9.19 -9.57 5.06
N GLY A 43 -8.79 -10.76 4.62
CA GLY A 43 -8.97 -11.99 5.38
C GLY A 43 -8.26 -11.96 6.73
N ALA A 44 -7.05 -11.40 6.78
CA ALA A 44 -6.25 -11.34 8.01
C ALA A 44 -6.76 -10.30 9.03
N VAL A 45 -7.07 -9.07 8.58
CA VAL A 45 -7.40 -7.95 9.47
C VAL A 45 -8.52 -7.05 8.95
N GLY A 46 -8.66 -6.89 7.63
CA GLY A 46 -9.62 -5.93 7.07
C GLY A 46 -11.09 -6.23 7.37
N HIS A 47 -11.47 -7.50 7.57
CA HIS A 47 -12.84 -7.87 7.98
C HIS A 47 -13.28 -7.25 9.31
N ARG A 48 -12.33 -6.85 10.18
CA ARG A 48 -12.65 -6.15 11.44
C ARG A 48 -13.15 -4.72 11.20
N TYR A 49 -12.83 -4.14 10.05
CA TYR A 49 -13.14 -2.75 9.69
C TYR A 49 -14.36 -2.64 8.76
N THR A 50 -15.18 -3.69 8.60
CA THR A 50 -16.32 -3.69 7.67
C THR A 50 -17.30 -2.54 7.94
N ARG A 51 -17.54 -2.17 9.21
CA ARG A 51 -18.38 -1.01 9.54
C ARG A 51 -17.81 0.30 8.98
N ARG A 52 -16.49 0.49 9.08
CA ARG A 52 -15.80 1.67 8.54
C ARG A 52 -15.75 1.67 7.01
N LEU A 53 -15.55 0.51 6.38
CA LEU A 53 -15.51 0.38 4.91
C LEU A 53 -16.82 0.80 4.25
N ASN A 54 -17.95 0.52 4.91
CA ASN A 54 -19.29 0.85 4.44
C ASN A 54 -19.79 2.22 4.92
N ALA A 55 -18.96 2.98 5.64
CA ALA A 55 -19.34 4.29 6.16
C ALA A 55 -19.50 5.33 5.02
N PRO A 56 -20.43 6.30 5.18
CA PRO A 56 -20.65 7.33 4.17
C PRO A 56 -19.42 8.22 3.98
N ARG A 57 -19.28 8.80 2.78
CA ARG A 57 -18.17 9.70 2.48
C ARG A 57 -18.32 10.99 3.30
N ARG A 58 -17.24 11.40 3.97
CA ARG A 58 -17.13 12.70 4.63
C ARG A 58 -16.22 13.63 3.82
N PRO A 59 -16.58 14.91 3.65
CA PRO A 59 -15.69 15.91 3.07
C PRO A 59 -14.37 16.01 3.85
N ALA A 60 -13.25 16.11 3.13
CA ALA A 60 -11.91 16.16 3.73
C ALA A 60 -11.76 17.25 4.81
N TRP A 61 -12.39 18.41 4.61
CA TRP A 61 -12.32 19.53 5.56
C TRP A 61 -13.01 19.21 6.90
N GLN A 62 -14.10 18.45 6.90
CA GLN A 62 -14.78 18.02 8.14
C GLN A 62 -13.89 17.03 8.91
N THR A 63 -13.29 16.08 8.20
CA THR A 63 -12.30 15.17 8.79
C THR A 63 -11.11 15.95 9.36
N GLY A 64 -10.60 16.94 8.64
CA GLY A 64 -9.52 17.80 9.14
C GLY A 64 -9.91 18.58 10.40
N GLN A 65 -11.12 19.15 10.45
CA GLN A 65 -11.62 19.83 11.64
C GLN A 65 -11.71 18.88 12.84
N ALA A 66 -12.23 17.66 12.66
CA ALA A 66 -12.26 16.63 13.69
C ALA A 66 -10.85 16.19 14.15
N LEU A 67 -9.87 16.24 13.25
CA LEU A 67 -8.46 16.02 13.56
C LEU A 67 -7.79 17.22 14.25
N GLY A 68 -8.45 18.38 14.33
CA GLY A 68 -7.93 19.59 14.98
C GLY A 68 -7.32 20.63 14.03
N ILE A 69 -7.47 20.45 12.72
CA ILE A 69 -7.07 21.44 11.70
C ILE A 69 -8.13 22.54 11.66
N THR A 70 -8.00 23.49 12.58
CA THR A 70 -9.03 24.52 12.87
C THR A 70 -8.60 25.93 12.50
N LYS A 71 -7.34 26.13 12.08
CA LYS A 71 -6.78 27.43 11.72
C LYS A 71 -5.97 27.33 10.44
N PRO A 72 -5.94 28.40 9.61
CA PRO A 72 -4.98 28.49 8.52
C PRO A 72 -3.55 28.57 9.07
N VAL A 73 -2.58 28.27 8.22
CA VAL A 73 -1.15 28.34 8.56
C VAL A 73 -0.42 29.11 7.46
N ARG A 74 0.44 30.06 7.86
CA ARG A 74 1.34 30.79 6.96
C ARG A 74 2.60 29.96 6.73
N ILE A 75 2.94 29.69 5.47
CA ILE A 75 4.18 29.01 5.05
C ILE A 75 4.86 29.88 3.99
N GLY A 76 6.06 30.39 4.32
CA GLY A 76 6.67 31.49 3.56
C GLY A 76 5.68 32.65 3.43
N GLU A 77 5.43 33.11 2.21
CA GLU A 77 4.49 34.20 1.92
C GLU A 77 3.03 33.75 1.69
N ARG A 78 2.70 32.47 1.94
CA ARG A 78 1.39 31.90 1.57
C ARG A 78 0.56 31.48 2.78
N ASP A 79 -0.69 31.91 2.83
CA ASP A 79 -1.69 31.38 3.77
C ASP A 79 -2.33 30.10 3.23
N LEU A 80 -2.12 28.99 3.93
CA LEU A 80 -2.77 27.73 3.63
C LEU A 80 -4.07 27.61 4.43
N SER A 81 -5.17 27.44 3.71
CA SER A 81 -6.48 27.19 4.31
C SER A 81 -6.52 25.85 5.07
N GLN A 82 -7.43 25.74 6.04
CA GLN A 82 -7.74 24.49 6.73
C GLN A 82 -8.10 23.37 5.74
N LYS A 83 -8.84 23.69 4.68
CA LYS A 83 -9.20 22.76 3.61
C LYS A 83 -7.94 22.20 2.94
N THR A 84 -7.00 23.06 2.55
CA THR A 84 -5.72 22.67 1.94
C THR A 84 -4.91 21.76 2.87
N LEU A 85 -4.80 22.12 4.15
CA LEU A 85 -4.09 21.34 5.17
C LEU A 85 -4.76 19.97 5.40
N SER A 86 -6.09 19.92 5.39
CA SER A 86 -6.87 18.68 5.52
C SER A 86 -6.61 17.74 4.35
N TYR A 87 -6.62 18.26 3.11
CA TYR A 87 -6.27 17.47 1.94
C TYR A 87 -4.82 16.98 1.96
N ALA A 88 -3.87 17.84 2.34
CA ALA A 88 -2.47 17.45 2.47
C ALA A 88 -2.28 16.34 3.51
N THR A 89 -3.00 16.43 4.65
CA THR A 89 -3.01 15.42 5.72
C THR A 89 -3.50 14.07 5.22
N LEU A 90 -4.68 14.00 4.61
CA LEU A 90 -5.24 12.74 4.12
C LEU A 90 -4.41 12.15 2.97
N ARG A 91 -3.85 13.00 2.10
CA ARG A 91 -2.95 12.55 1.03
C ARG A 91 -1.61 12.03 1.56
N THR A 92 -1.13 12.56 2.69
CA THR A 92 0.06 12.04 3.39
C THR A 92 -0.18 10.62 3.90
N VAL A 93 -1.35 10.37 4.50
CA VAL A 93 -1.75 9.01 4.94
C VAL A 93 -1.89 8.06 3.76
N ALA A 94 -2.55 8.48 2.68
CA ALA A 94 -2.68 7.66 1.47
C ALA A 94 -1.32 7.25 0.89
N ARG A 95 -0.38 8.22 0.78
CA ARG A 95 1.00 7.93 0.34
C ARG A 95 1.70 6.97 1.27
N PHE A 96 1.60 7.17 2.59
CA PHE A 96 2.16 6.24 3.57
C PHE A 96 1.65 4.81 3.40
N CYS A 97 0.37 4.64 3.08
CA CYS A 97 -0.21 3.32 2.84
C CYS A 97 0.40 2.59 1.64
N HIS A 98 1.04 3.31 0.71
CA HIS A 98 1.69 2.72 -0.47
C HIS A 98 3.20 2.50 -0.30
N THR A 99 3.80 2.95 0.80
CA THR A 99 5.24 2.78 1.07
C THR A 99 5.54 1.57 1.94
N ALA A 100 6.80 1.13 1.95
CA ALA A 100 7.33 0.16 2.91
C ALA A 100 7.67 0.77 4.30
N ASP A 101 7.45 2.07 4.49
CA ASP A 101 7.87 2.78 5.71
C ASP A 101 7.13 2.27 6.96
N PRO A 102 7.80 2.13 8.11
CA PRO A 102 7.15 1.73 9.35
C PRO A 102 6.34 2.86 10.00
N LYS A 103 6.57 4.12 9.60
CA LYS A 103 5.95 5.30 10.21
C LYS A 103 5.80 6.45 9.22
N ILE A 104 4.82 7.32 9.47
CA ILE A 104 4.66 8.56 8.71
C ILE A 104 5.81 9.52 9.02
N THR A 105 6.46 9.99 7.96
CA THR A 105 7.59 10.93 7.93
C THR A 105 7.34 12.05 6.90
N SER A 106 8.21 13.06 6.85
CA SER A 106 8.07 14.22 5.97
C SER A 106 8.00 13.89 4.49
N HIS A 107 8.70 12.85 4.01
CA HIS A 107 8.71 12.53 2.57
C HIS A 107 7.34 12.05 2.05
N HIS A 108 6.44 11.61 2.94
CA HIS A 108 5.07 11.25 2.58
C HIS A 108 4.21 12.46 2.28
N VAL A 109 4.62 13.66 2.72
CA VAL A 109 3.86 14.89 2.54
C VAL A 109 3.86 15.27 1.05
N PRO A 110 2.70 15.60 0.46
CA PRO A 110 2.67 16.03 -0.93
C PRO A 110 3.37 17.38 -1.13
N ARG A 111 4.11 17.49 -2.24
CA ARG A 111 4.54 18.80 -2.74
C ARG A 111 3.31 19.54 -3.24
N LEU A 112 3.05 20.72 -2.67
CA LEU A 112 1.95 21.59 -3.07
C LEU A 112 2.48 22.64 -4.03
N ARG A 113 1.64 23.05 -4.99
CA ARG A 113 2.01 24.07 -5.97
C ARG A 113 2.36 25.39 -5.26
N GLY A 114 3.52 25.95 -5.55
CA GLY A 114 4.07 27.14 -4.90
C GLY A 114 4.74 26.90 -3.55
N LEU A 115 4.92 25.65 -3.13
CA LEU A 115 5.69 25.21 -1.96
C LEU A 115 6.66 24.08 -2.34
N GLU A 116 7.17 24.10 -3.57
CA GLU A 116 8.09 23.09 -4.11
C GLU A 116 9.51 23.24 -3.55
N ASP A 117 9.89 24.44 -3.11
CA ASP A 117 11.16 24.70 -2.43
C ASP A 117 11.36 23.78 -1.22
N HIS A 118 12.60 23.35 -0.98
CA HIS A 118 12.92 22.40 0.08
C HIS A 118 12.61 22.96 1.48
N GLY A 119 12.90 24.23 1.74
CA GLY A 119 12.62 24.89 3.01
C GLY A 119 11.12 25.04 3.25
N LEU A 120 10.39 25.49 2.23
CA LEU A 120 8.93 25.60 2.29
C LEU A 120 8.23 24.24 2.47
N HIS A 121 8.71 23.21 1.79
CA HIS A 121 8.20 21.85 1.95
C HIS A 121 8.48 21.30 3.36
N THR A 122 9.64 21.60 3.92
CA THR A 122 9.99 21.22 5.30
C THR A 122 9.05 21.87 6.32
N GLN A 123 8.75 23.16 6.15
CA GLN A 123 7.76 23.85 6.99
C GLN A 123 6.36 23.22 6.85
N LEU A 124 5.91 22.94 5.62
CA LEU A 124 4.64 22.25 5.38
C LEU A 124 4.60 20.89 6.08
N ALA A 125 5.67 20.10 5.96
CA ALA A 125 5.73 18.79 6.55
C ALA A 125 5.69 18.86 8.08
N ALA A 126 6.35 19.85 8.70
CA ALA A 126 6.30 20.07 10.15
C ALA A 126 4.87 20.30 10.65
N HIS A 127 4.02 20.99 9.87
CA HIS A 127 2.62 21.17 10.20
C HIS A 127 1.73 19.95 9.89
N VAL A 128 1.96 19.28 8.76
CA VAL A 128 1.07 18.20 8.27
C VAL A 128 1.31 16.87 8.98
N VAL A 129 2.57 16.50 9.26
CA VAL A 129 2.92 15.18 9.82
C VAL A 129 2.23 14.89 11.16
N PRO A 130 2.12 15.83 12.13
CA PRO A 130 1.38 15.59 13.37
C PRO A 130 -0.08 15.21 13.13
N PHE A 131 -0.78 15.91 12.23
CA PHE A 131 -2.17 15.59 11.89
C PHE A 131 -2.29 14.29 11.12
N ALA A 132 -1.34 13.97 10.24
CA ALA A 132 -1.32 12.70 9.51
C ALA A 132 -1.11 11.50 10.45
N ARG A 133 -0.28 11.66 11.50
CA ARG A 133 -0.12 10.65 12.55
C ARG A 133 -1.38 10.50 13.40
N LYS A 134 -2.07 11.59 13.72
CA LYS A 134 -3.37 11.54 14.40
C LYS A 134 -4.43 10.85 13.53
N ALA A 135 -4.46 11.15 12.23
CA ALA A 135 -5.33 10.48 11.27
C ALA A 135 -5.02 8.98 11.16
N TRP A 136 -3.74 8.59 11.16
CA TRP A 136 -3.35 7.19 11.21
C TRP A 136 -3.79 6.51 12.51
N ALA A 137 -3.62 7.16 13.67
CA ALA A 137 -4.10 6.63 14.94
C ALA A 137 -5.64 6.44 14.95
N ASP A 138 -6.40 7.37 14.37
CA ASP A 138 -7.86 7.22 14.17
C ASP A 138 -8.20 5.97 13.36
N LEU A 139 -7.46 5.71 12.27
CA LEU A 139 -7.64 4.54 11.40
C LEU A 139 -7.37 3.19 12.09
N GLN A 140 -6.73 3.17 13.26
CA GLN A 140 -6.51 1.92 14.02
C GLN A 140 -7.75 1.45 14.79
N HIS A 141 -8.83 2.22 14.83
CA HIS A 141 -10.07 1.88 15.55
C HIS A 141 -11.08 1.21 14.60
N PRO A 142 -11.43 -0.08 14.78
CA PRO A 142 -12.25 -0.82 13.82
C PRO A 142 -13.69 -0.36 13.69
N ASP A 143 -14.24 0.25 14.74
CA ASP A 143 -15.67 0.49 14.84
C ASP A 143 -16.10 1.89 14.39
N ASP A 144 -15.33 2.92 14.74
CA ASP A 144 -15.64 4.32 14.41
C ASP A 144 -14.35 5.14 14.24
N GLY A 145 -14.48 6.30 13.59
CA GLY A 145 -13.39 7.24 13.39
C GLY A 145 -13.80 8.45 12.55
N ALA A 146 -13.04 9.53 12.68
CA ALA A 146 -13.19 10.74 11.87
C ALA A 146 -12.72 10.51 10.42
N VAL A 147 -11.71 9.66 10.24
CA VAL A 147 -11.07 9.40 8.95
C VAL A 147 -11.83 8.30 8.22
N ARG A 148 -12.14 8.54 6.94
CA ARG A 148 -12.71 7.51 6.10
C ARG A 148 -11.72 6.35 5.94
N PHE A 149 -12.22 5.14 6.18
CA PHE A 149 -11.45 3.92 5.98
C PHE A 149 -11.64 3.38 4.55
N ASP A 150 -10.61 2.74 4.02
CA ASP A 150 -10.57 2.17 2.67
C ASP A 150 -9.68 0.92 2.64
N HIS A 151 -9.51 0.35 1.45
CA HIS A 151 -8.80 -0.91 1.27
C HIS A 151 -7.28 -0.81 1.48
N ASP A 152 -6.68 0.36 1.26
CA ASP A 152 -5.24 0.55 1.42
C ASP A 152 -4.86 0.65 2.90
N HIS A 153 -5.77 1.15 3.74
CA HIS A 153 -5.56 1.22 5.19
C HIS A 153 -5.36 -0.17 5.81
N TYR A 154 -6.26 -1.13 5.55
CA TYR A 154 -6.07 -2.47 6.11
C TYR A 154 -4.88 -3.20 5.48
N LEU A 155 -4.54 -2.90 4.22
CA LEU A 155 -3.34 -3.45 3.58
C LEU A 155 -2.08 -2.96 4.31
N LYS A 156 -2.02 -1.65 4.60
CA LYS A 156 -0.92 -1.06 5.37
C LYS A 156 -0.85 -1.60 6.80
N ILE A 157 -1.99 -1.73 7.49
CA ILE A 157 -2.06 -2.35 8.82
C ILE A 157 -1.50 -3.77 8.77
N TRP A 158 -1.94 -4.58 7.80
CA TRP A 158 -1.45 -5.95 7.63
C TRP A 158 0.05 -5.99 7.35
N ALA A 159 0.57 -5.12 6.48
CA ALA A 159 2.00 -5.01 6.20
C ALA A 159 2.82 -4.72 7.46
N LEU A 160 2.34 -3.79 8.31
CA LEU A 160 2.99 -3.43 9.57
C LEU A 160 2.97 -4.57 10.61
N MET A 161 2.09 -5.57 10.46
CA MET A 161 2.08 -6.78 11.28
C MET A 161 3.18 -7.78 10.87
N SER A 162 3.97 -7.49 9.82
CA SER A 162 5.00 -8.38 9.27
C SER A 162 4.46 -9.80 9.00
N PRO A 163 3.50 -9.94 8.07
CA PRO A 163 2.74 -11.17 7.94
C PRO A 163 3.60 -12.29 7.36
N LYS A 164 3.42 -13.50 7.90
CA LYS A 164 3.95 -14.74 7.32
C LYS A 164 2.89 -15.40 6.46
N ILE A 165 3.18 -15.56 5.17
CA ILE A 165 2.33 -16.24 4.21
C ILE A 165 2.77 -17.71 4.16
N ASP A 166 1.93 -18.62 4.66
CA ASP A 166 2.18 -20.07 4.60
C ASP A 166 2.01 -20.58 3.16
N THR A 167 3.15 -20.83 2.51
CA THR A 167 3.28 -21.31 1.13
C THR A 167 4.71 -21.79 0.88
N ASP A 168 4.90 -22.75 -0.02
CA ASP A 168 6.23 -23.22 -0.42
C ASP A 168 6.86 -22.30 -1.47
N PHE A 169 6.03 -21.70 -2.31
CA PHE A 169 6.43 -20.68 -3.28
C PHE A 169 5.39 -19.57 -3.41
N LEU A 170 5.85 -18.36 -3.74
CA LEU A 170 5.03 -17.18 -3.91
C LEU A 170 5.38 -16.53 -5.25
N LEU A 171 4.37 -16.35 -6.08
CA LEU A 171 4.45 -15.71 -7.38
C LEU A 171 3.90 -14.28 -7.26
N LEU A 172 4.59 -13.29 -7.81
CA LEU A 172 4.10 -11.92 -8.00
C LEU A 172 4.15 -11.59 -9.48
N ASP A 173 3.04 -11.08 -10.00
CA ASP A 173 2.90 -10.66 -11.39
C ASP A 173 2.83 -9.13 -11.47
N GLU A 174 3.19 -8.57 -12.63
CA GLU A 174 3.27 -7.13 -12.85
C GLU A 174 4.05 -6.41 -11.75
N ALA A 175 5.24 -6.93 -11.43
CA ALA A 175 6.07 -6.42 -10.34
C ALA A 175 6.37 -4.92 -10.50
N GLN A 176 6.45 -4.41 -11.74
CA GLN A 176 6.67 -3.00 -12.05
C GLN A 176 5.51 -2.08 -11.67
N ASP A 177 4.27 -2.60 -11.64
CA ASP A 177 3.06 -1.83 -11.30
C ASP A 177 2.66 -2.01 -9.82
N THR A 178 3.40 -2.85 -9.09
CA THR A 178 3.15 -3.13 -7.68
C THR A 178 3.65 -1.98 -6.80
N ASN A 179 2.89 -1.63 -5.75
CA ASN A 179 3.32 -0.61 -4.81
C ASN A 179 4.34 -1.15 -3.78
N PRO A 180 5.24 -0.29 -3.25
CA PRO A 180 6.29 -0.72 -2.31
C PRO A 180 5.80 -1.49 -1.06
N VAL A 181 4.57 -1.23 -0.57
CA VAL A 181 4.02 -1.96 0.58
C VAL A 181 3.78 -3.45 0.26
N VAL A 182 3.29 -3.77 -0.94
CA VAL A 182 3.07 -5.17 -1.37
C VAL A 182 4.41 -5.83 -1.70
N GLU A 183 5.32 -5.10 -2.33
CA GLU A 183 6.68 -5.58 -2.58
C GLU A 183 7.36 -5.97 -1.26
N GLN A 184 7.29 -5.12 -0.23
CA GLN A 184 7.84 -5.42 1.10
C GLN A 184 7.23 -6.71 1.68
N ILE A 185 5.91 -6.87 1.61
CA ILE A 185 5.22 -8.09 2.08
C ILE A 185 5.76 -9.32 1.35
N PHE A 186 5.88 -9.24 0.02
CA PHE A 186 6.36 -10.33 -0.82
C PHE A 186 7.82 -10.70 -0.49
N LEU A 187 8.71 -9.71 -0.44
CA LEU A 187 10.13 -9.89 -0.16
C LEU A 187 10.40 -10.41 1.26
N ALA A 188 9.55 -10.07 2.23
CA ALA A 188 9.66 -10.58 3.60
C ALA A 188 9.48 -12.11 3.70
N GLN A 189 8.95 -12.77 2.66
CA GLN A 189 8.74 -14.22 2.67
C GLN A 189 9.99 -15.02 2.23
N ARG A 190 11.07 -14.36 1.80
CA ARG A 190 12.32 -15.01 1.31
C ARG A 190 12.91 -16.03 2.29
N GLY A 191 12.67 -15.88 3.59
CA GLY A 191 13.19 -16.77 4.62
C GLY A 191 12.52 -18.15 4.67
N HIS A 192 11.33 -18.33 4.08
CA HIS A 192 10.58 -19.59 4.16
C HIS A 192 9.83 -19.98 2.88
N ALA A 193 9.81 -19.13 1.85
CA ALA A 193 9.14 -19.41 0.59
C ALA A 193 10.06 -19.08 -0.60
N GLN A 194 9.96 -19.87 -1.66
CA GLN A 194 10.60 -19.56 -2.93
C GLN A 194 9.85 -18.40 -3.61
N LEU A 195 10.54 -17.31 -3.90
CA LEU A 195 9.95 -16.14 -4.54
C LEU A 195 10.18 -16.15 -6.05
N VAL A 196 9.12 -15.90 -6.81
CA VAL A 196 9.19 -15.70 -8.26
C VAL A 196 8.44 -14.41 -8.58
N MET A 197 9.11 -13.48 -9.24
CA MET A 197 8.52 -12.24 -9.72
C MET A 197 8.56 -12.24 -11.24
N VAL A 198 7.45 -11.86 -11.87
CA VAL A 198 7.33 -11.68 -13.31
C VAL A 198 6.96 -10.21 -13.56
N GLY A 199 7.61 -9.61 -14.55
CA GLY A 199 7.35 -8.24 -14.98
C GLY A 199 8.02 -7.96 -16.32
N ASP A 200 7.59 -6.89 -16.99
CA ASP A 200 8.20 -6.43 -18.24
C ASP A 200 9.42 -5.55 -17.92
N SER A 201 10.62 -6.05 -18.22
CA SER A 201 11.87 -5.33 -18.02
C SER A 201 11.99 -4.08 -18.91
N ALA A 202 11.23 -3.99 -20.02
CA ALA A 202 11.19 -2.81 -20.87
C ALA A 202 10.35 -1.65 -20.27
N GLN A 203 9.56 -1.92 -19.23
CA GLN A 203 8.69 -0.93 -18.56
C GLN A 203 9.05 -0.67 -17.09
N ALA A 204 10.13 -1.29 -16.59
CA ALA A 204 10.53 -1.17 -15.18
C ALA A 204 11.23 0.17 -14.88
N ILE A 205 10.58 1.02 -14.07
CA ILE A 205 11.12 2.33 -13.61
C ILE A 205 12.01 2.19 -12.36
N TYR A 206 12.06 1.00 -11.76
CA TYR A 206 12.88 0.71 -10.60
C TYR A 206 13.75 -0.53 -10.85
N GLN A 207 15.06 -0.32 -10.98
CA GLN A 207 16.05 -1.39 -11.09
C GLN A 207 16.36 -1.99 -9.72
N TRP A 208 16.24 -3.31 -9.57
CA TRP A 208 16.71 -4.01 -8.38
C TRP A 208 17.57 -5.24 -8.68
N ARG A 209 18.68 -5.34 -7.93
CA ARG A 209 19.58 -6.50 -7.87
C ARG A 209 18.92 -7.64 -7.11
N GLY A 210 18.77 -8.79 -7.75
CA GLY A 210 18.37 -10.05 -7.12
C GLY A 210 17.12 -10.72 -7.71
N ALA A 211 16.48 -10.11 -8.71
CA ALA A 211 15.57 -10.85 -9.58
C ALA A 211 16.43 -11.79 -10.44
N LYS A 212 16.28 -13.10 -10.25
CA LYS A 212 16.71 -14.04 -11.28
C LYS A 212 15.71 -13.84 -12.41
N ASP A 213 16.13 -13.10 -13.42
CA ASP A 213 15.37 -12.93 -14.65
C ASP A 213 15.12 -14.33 -15.23
N VAL A 214 13.87 -14.79 -15.23
CA VAL A 214 13.49 -16.09 -15.81
C VAL A 214 13.27 -15.96 -17.32
N MET A 215 13.47 -14.77 -17.91
CA MET A 215 13.23 -14.55 -19.35
C MET A 215 14.46 -14.64 -20.24
N THR A 216 15.66 -14.92 -19.72
CA THR A 216 16.90 -14.97 -20.54
C THR A 216 17.59 -16.34 -20.60
N GLY A 217 16.90 -17.42 -20.25
CA GLY A 217 17.45 -18.78 -20.30
C GLY A 217 16.46 -19.83 -20.80
N PHE A 218 15.93 -19.63 -22.01
CA PHE A 218 15.26 -20.67 -22.78
C PHE A 218 15.94 -20.76 -24.15
N ASP A 219 17.03 -21.53 -24.21
CA ASP A 219 17.29 -22.32 -25.41
C ASP A 219 16.49 -23.63 -25.26
N GLY A 220 15.87 -24.07 -26.35
CA GLY A 220 14.87 -25.14 -26.39
C GLY A 220 15.28 -26.49 -25.82
#